data_AF-A0A353FIT4-F1
#
_entry.id   AF-A0A353FIT4-F1
#
_cell.length_a   1.000
_cell.length_b   1.000
_cell.length_c   1.000
_cell.angle_alpha   90.00
_cell.angle_beta   90.00
_cell.angle_gamma   90.00
#
_symmetry.space_group_name_H-M   'P 1'
#
loop_
_entity.id
_entity.type
_entity.pdbx_description
1 polymer ?
#
loop_
_entity_poly.entity_id
_entity_poly.type
_entity_poly.pdbx_seq_one_letter_code
_entity_poly.pdbx_strand_id
1 'polypeptide(L)'
;MSRPNDPDVGAVESALLFLSRERADLEWMLSRLFPPSIIEQLVSKGGKRKKGRSQAFPALVDAIIESEKMRLSIAQSILSVLPKGPVAPKALIQKHSEFIRVECLAASLREALTGSAKDWARVTKLLHRWKGILEEAPEPPEAIKEEPAPTATSPKTKGEGARKELEKLDARLAEARRENASLQNTLGKERERRKKREEYLVEMRTKLREERLRAAGNKRKFAEAKSPGEREDALIEDLEDLKKSERIAVKKLALIEDERDDLRSCLEDHEQFSLLEEEEIQSFRNRPLIAEEQDLAELLAQAAQQGKQFKVLVLGGGEKQFRHKEKLIEYAEVVGFHTDWRMAEYVSWHKHIKKLEQDMNLEFDAMVILHWNRTTFTRKCREICNKVGQKPCVTCHYEGFTNLRASLRECLGQLLRRKP
;
A
#
# COMPACT_ATOMS: atom_id res chain seq x y z
N MET A 1 0.64 12.89 18.22
CA MET A 1 -0.43 13.90 18.02
C MET A 1 -0.16 14.63 16.71
N SER A 2 -0.81 14.22 15.63
CA SER A 2 -0.65 14.82 14.30
C SER A 2 -1.57 16.04 14.18
N ARG A 3 -1.02 17.18 13.78
CA ARG A 3 -1.81 18.39 13.49
C ARG A 3 -2.74 18.14 12.30
N PRO A 4 -3.93 18.77 12.25
CA PRO A 4 -4.78 18.69 11.07
C PRO A 4 -4.02 19.34 9.90
N ASN A 5 -3.68 18.55 8.88
CA ASN A 5 -3.11 19.09 7.65
C ASN A 5 -4.19 19.99 7.01
N ASP A 6 -3.87 21.27 6.85
CA ASP A 6 -4.66 22.23 6.09
C ASP A 6 -4.98 21.61 4.71
N PRO A 7 -6.27 21.45 4.32
CA PRO A 7 -6.66 20.74 3.09
C PRO A 7 -5.97 21.31 1.84
N ASP A 8 -5.61 22.59 1.86
CA ASP A 8 -4.87 23.26 0.81
C ASP A 8 -3.45 22.70 0.63
N VAL A 9 -2.76 22.34 1.72
CA VAL A 9 -1.36 21.86 1.68
C VAL A 9 -1.27 20.51 0.99
N GLY A 10 -2.19 19.59 1.28
CA GLY A 10 -2.23 18.26 0.64
C GLY A 10 -2.57 18.33 -0.86
N ALA A 11 -3.43 19.28 -1.25
CA ALA A 11 -3.73 19.55 -2.65
C ALA A 11 -2.51 20.09 -3.41
N VAL A 12 -1.79 21.05 -2.83
CA VAL A 12 -0.55 21.57 -3.42
C VAL A 12 0.55 20.49 -3.47
N GLU A 13 0.64 19.62 -2.48
CA GLU A 13 1.58 18.49 -2.51
C GLU A 13 1.32 17.58 -3.72
N SER A 14 0.05 17.24 -3.95
CA SER A 14 -0.39 16.42 -5.07
C SER A 14 -0.17 17.12 -6.41
N ALA A 15 -0.37 18.44 -6.47
CA ALA A 15 -0.07 19.26 -7.63
C ALA A 15 1.44 19.28 -7.96
N LEU A 16 2.32 19.37 -6.95
CA LEU A 16 3.77 19.31 -7.14
C LEU A 16 4.21 17.97 -7.72
N LEU A 17 3.64 16.85 -7.25
CA LEU A 17 3.89 15.53 -7.84
C LEU A 17 3.40 15.43 -9.28
N PHE A 18 2.24 16.01 -9.59
CA PHE A 18 1.73 16.06 -10.96
C PHE A 18 2.66 16.86 -11.89
N LEU A 19 3.06 18.07 -11.48
CA LEU A 19 3.94 18.96 -12.22
C LEU A 19 5.38 18.41 -12.34
N SER A 20 5.80 17.52 -11.44
CA SER A 20 7.12 16.87 -11.52
C SER A 20 7.33 16.02 -12.79
N ARG A 21 6.24 15.69 -13.51
CA ARG A 21 6.27 15.03 -14.83
C ARG A 21 6.88 15.93 -15.91
N GLU A 22 6.72 17.24 -15.76
CA GLU A 22 7.25 18.29 -16.63
C GLU A 22 8.29 19.11 -15.85
N ARG A 23 9.47 18.51 -15.63
CA ARG A 23 10.51 19.05 -14.73
C ARG A 23 10.87 20.52 -15.00
N ALA A 24 10.91 20.92 -16.28
CA ALA A 24 11.25 22.28 -16.68
C ALA A 24 10.20 23.31 -16.20
N ASP A 25 8.93 22.94 -16.19
CA ASP A 25 7.84 23.83 -15.77
C ASP A 25 7.80 23.98 -14.26
N LEU A 26 8.05 22.88 -13.53
CA LEU A 26 8.18 22.90 -12.08
C LEU A 26 9.40 23.73 -11.64
N GLU A 27 10.54 23.55 -12.30
CA GLU A 27 11.74 24.36 -12.06
C GLU A 27 11.47 25.85 -12.33
N TRP A 28 10.85 26.16 -13.45
CA TRP A 28 10.50 27.53 -13.81
C TRP A 28 9.56 28.16 -12.77
N MET A 29 8.51 27.45 -12.35
CA MET A 29 7.58 27.93 -11.32
C MET A 29 8.30 28.23 -10.01
N LEU A 30 9.15 27.31 -9.53
CA LEU A 30 9.90 27.51 -8.27
C LEU A 30 10.87 28.70 -8.36
N SER A 31 11.45 28.97 -9.53
CA SER A 31 12.36 30.11 -9.76
C SER A 31 11.69 31.48 -9.66
N ARG A 32 10.38 31.54 -9.91
CA ARG A 32 9.59 32.78 -9.82
C ARG A 32 8.94 32.96 -8.46
N LEU A 33 8.73 31.88 -7.72
CA LEU A 33 8.12 31.91 -6.39
C LEU A 33 9.16 32.11 -5.28
N PHE A 34 10.39 31.66 -5.49
CA PHE A 34 11.43 31.70 -4.47
C PHE A 34 12.71 32.35 -4.99
N PRO A 35 13.31 33.28 -4.22
CA PRO A 35 14.68 33.74 -4.47
C PRO A 35 15.68 32.58 -4.40
N PRO A 36 16.80 32.66 -5.13
CA PRO A 36 17.86 31.63 -5.12
C PRO A 36 18.32 31.26 -3.70
N SER A 37 18.46 32.24 -2.81
CA SER A 37 18.85 32.05 -1.40
C SER A 37 17.88 31.17 -0.60
N ILE A 38 16.57 31.32 -0.81
CA ILE A 38 15.56 30.47 -0.18
C ILE A 38 15.63 29.05 -0.73
N ILE A 39 15.87 28.90 -2.03
CA ILE A 39 16.03 27.59 -2.66
C ILE A 39 17.26 26.87 -2.12
N GLU A 40 18.38 27.57 -1.90
CA GLU A 40 19.55 26.98 -1.27
C GLU A 40 19.29 26.54 0.19
N GLN A 41 18.51 27.32 0.94
CA GLN A 41 18.07 26.96 2.29
C GLN A 41 17.13 25.74 2.28
N LEU A 42 16.20 25.66 1.32
CA LEU A 42 15.30 24.52 1.16
C LEU A 42 16.10 23.27 0.77
N VAL A 43 17.02 23.37 -0.18
CA VAL A 43 17.89 22.26 -0.60
C VAL A 43 18.79 21.78 0.54
N SER A 44 19.38 22.70 1.32
CA SER A 44 20.23 22.33 2.46
C SER A 44 19.46 21.65 3.60
N LYS A 45 18.20 22.02 3.83
CA LYS A 45 17.28 21.30 4.73
C LYS A 45 16.92 19.90 4.23
N GLY A 46 17.08 19.64 2.93
CA GLY A 46 16.77 18.37 2.27
C GLY A 46 17.83 17.28 2.35
N GLY A 47 18.98 17.54 2.97
CA GLY A 47 20.07 16.59 3.13
C GLY A 47 21.32 16.94 2.32
N LYS A 48 22.38 16.13 2.48
CA LYS A 48 23.72 16.42 1.92
C LYS A 48 23.68 16.45 0.39
N ARG A 49 24.02 17.61 -0.20
CA ARG A 49 24.35 17.77 -1.63
C ARG A 49 25.31 16.65 -2.04
N LYS A 50 24.94 15.81 -3.03
CA LYS A 50 25.92 14.94 -3.70
C LYS A 50 26.97 15.86 -4.35
N LYS A 51 28.23 15.78 -3.91
CA LYS A 51 29.35 16.53 -4.50
C LYS A 51 29.31 16.34 -6.04
N GLY A 52 29.15 17.43 -6.78
CA GLY A 52 29.25 17.44 -8.25
C GLY A 52 28.00 17.84 -9.03
N ARG A 53 26.83 18.08 -8.42
CA ARG A 53 25.68 18.72 -9.12
C ARG A 53 25.67 20.23 -8.85
N SER A 54 25.87 21.02 -9.90
CA SER A 54 26.13 22.46 -9.84
C SER A 54 24.89 23.36 -9.83
N GLN A 55 23.66 22.84 -9.78
CA GLN A 55 22.45 23.67 -9.83
C GLN A 55 21.47 23.31 -8.70
N ALA A 56 21.05 24.32 -7.93
CA ALA A 56 20.17 24.17 -6.76
C ALA A 56 18.74 23.76 -7.14
N PHE A 57 18.26 24.19 -8.31
CA PHE A 57 16.90 23.94 -8.79
C PHE A 57 16.63 22.48 -9.20
N PRO A 58 17.46 21.82 -10.03
CA PRO A 58 17.29 20.40 -10.32
C PRO A 58 17.36 19.52 -9.07
N ALA A 59 18.19 19.91 -8.10
CA ALA A 59 18.30 19.21 -6.82
C ALA A 59 17.02 19.35 -5.98
N LEU A 60 16.36 20.51 -6.01
CA LEU A 60 15.09 20.73 -5.31
C LEU A 60 13.95 19.94 -5.97
N VAL A 61 13.88 19.88 -7.30
CA VAL A 61 12.88 19.09 -8.03
C VAL A 61 13.04 17.59 -7.75
N ASP A 62 14.28 17.07 -7.73
CA ASP A 62 14.53 15.68 -7.34
C ASP A 62 14.10 15.44 -5.86
N ALA A 63 14.36 16.40 -4.96
CA ALA A 63 13.96 16.29 -3.55
C ALA A 63 12.43 16.33 -3.35
N ILE A 64 11.68 17.06 -4.18
CA ILE A 64 10.22 17.02 -4.22
C ILE A 64 9.75 15.60 -4.57
N ILE A 65 10.34 14.96 -5.57
CA ILE A 65 9.93 13.59 -5.97
C ILE A 65 10.25 12.58 -4.87
N GLU A 66 11.42 12.68 -4.24
CA GLU A 66 11.96 11.66 -3.34
C GLU A 66 11.49 11.79 -1.88
N SER A 67 11.14 12.99 -1.39
CA SER A 67 10.86 13.24 0.03
C SER A 67 9.53 13.93 0.30
N GLU A 68 8.60 13.22 0.95
CA GLU A 68 7.31 13.77 1.39
C GLU A 68 7.48 14.95 2.35
N LYS A 69 8.41 14.85 3.30
CA LYS A 69 8.72 15.93 4.24
C LYS A 69 9.19 17.20 3.50
N MET A 70 9.97 17.03 2.44
CA MET A 70 10.41 18.15 1.60
C MET A 70 9.23 18.72 0.80
N ARG A 71 8.38 17.87 0.20
CA ARG A 71 7.19 18.33 -0.52
C ARG A 71 6.26 19.13 0.36
N LEU A 72 5.99 18.66 1.59
CA LEU A 72 5.14 19.37 2.55
C LEU A 72 5.75 20.73 2.92
N SER A 73 7.07 20.79 3.15
CA SER A 73 7.76 22.06 3.44
C SER A 73 7.67 23.05 2.27
N ILE A 74 7.77 22.55 1.03
CA ILE A 74 7.70 23.37 -0.18
C ILE A 74 6.26 23.80 -0.44
N ALA A 75 5.28 22.91 -0.30
CA ALA A 75 3.86 23.22 -0.42
C ALA A 75 3.43 24.32 0.58
N GLN A 76 3.89 24.23 1.83
CA GLN A 76 3.68 25.28 2.84
C GLN A 76 4.34 26.60 2.43
N SER A 77 5.55 26.55 1.87
CA SER A 77 6.26 27.75 1.42
C SER A 77 5.59 28.39 0.19
N ILE A 78 5.01 27.58 -0.72
CA ILE A 78 4.25 28.09 -1.87
C ILE A 78 2.98 28.78 -1.38
N LEU A 79 2.28 28.18 -0.43
CA LEU A 79 1.08 28.77 0.16
C LEU A 79 1.37 29.97 1.06
N SER A 80 2.59 30.18 1.55
CA SER A 80 2.95 31.40 2.28
C SER A 80 3.31 32.56 1.34
N VAL A 81 3.79 32.27 0.13
CA VAL A 81 4.15 33.27 -0.88
C VAL A 81 2.95 33.68 -1.73
N LEU A 82 2.07 32.75 -2.11
CA LEU A 82 0.95 33.03 -3.00
C LEU A 82 -0.23 33.68 -2.23
N PRO A 83 -0.77 34.82 -2.70
CA PRO A 83 -1.87 35.51 -2.02
C PRO A 83 -3.19 34.73 -2.10
N LYS A 84 -4.04 34.87 -1.08
CA LYS A 84 -5.45 34.41 -1.08
C LYS A 84 -6.41 35.43 -1.73
N GLY A 85 -5.86 36.45 -2.39
CA GLY A 85 -6.60 37.62 -2.91
C GLY A 85 -7.54 37.29 -4.08
N PRO A 86 -8.14 38.33 -4.70
CA PRO A 86 -9.12 38.12 -5.77
C PRO A 86 -8.52 37.38 -6.95
N VAL A 87 -9.15 36.26 -7.31
CA VAL A 87 -8.80 35.45 -8.48
C VAL A 87 -9.30 36.16 -9.73
N ALA A 88 -8.46 36.21 -10.77
CA ALA A 88 -8.88 36.81 -12.03
C ALA A 88 -9.91 35.91 -12.76
N PRO A 89 -10.96 36.48 -13.38
CA PRO A 89 -11.92 35.69 -14.14
C PRO A 89 -11.24 34.84 -15.22
N LYS A 90 -11.61 33.56 -15.31
CA LYS A 90 -10.99 32.57 -16.23
C LYS A 90 -10.95 33.05 -17.69
N ALA A 91 -11.99 33.76 -18.14
CA ALA A 91 -12.07 34.32 -19.48
C ALA A 91 -11.01 35.42 -19.74
N LEU A 92 -10.67 36.21 -18.72
CA LEU A 92 -9.66 37.26 -18.81
C LEU A 92 -8.25 36.67 -18.75
N ILE A 93 -8.02 35.69 -17.88
CA ILE A 93 -6.74 34.95 -17.83
C ILE A 93 -6.41 34.32 -19.20
N GLN A 94 -7.44 33.86 -19.92
CA GLN A 94 -7.29 33.21 -21.23
C GLN A 94 -7.15 34.18 -22.42
N LYS A 95 -7.44 35.47 -22.28
CA LYS A 95 -7.38 36.41 -23.41
C LYS A 95 -6.46 37.60 -23.20
N HIS A 96 -6.29 38.05 -21.95
CA HIS A 96 -5.72 39.35 -21.61
C HIS A 96 -4.80 39.29 -20.38
N SER A 97 -4.04 38.19 -20.23
CA SER A 97 -3.16 37.94 -19.08
C SER A 97 -2.15 39.06 -18.80
N GLU A 98 -1.70 39.74 -19.85
CA GLU A 98 -0.73 40.82 -19.86
C GLU A 98 -1.26 42.12 -19.24
N PHE A 99 -2.58 42.27 -19.10
CA PHE A 99 -3.23 43.42 -18.46
C PHE A 99 -3.69 43.13 -17.03
N ILE A 100 -3.41 41.93 -16.51
CA ILE A 100 -3.82 41.51 -15.17
C ILE A 100 -2.68 41.76 -14.19
N ARG A 101 -3.03 42.34 -13.04
CA ARG A 101 -2.11 42.52 -11.91
C ARG A 101 -1.46 41.20 -11.49
N VAL A 102 -0.15 41.23 -11.25
CA VAL A 102 0.65 40.05 -10.87
C VAL A 102 0.09 39.35 -9.64
N GLU A 103 -0.45 40.11 -8.68
CA GLU A 103 -1.05 39.55 -7.46
C GLU A 103 -2.32 38.72 -7.76
N CYS A 104 -3.10 39.12 -8.76
CA CYS A 104 -4.28 38.38 -9.21
C CYS A 104 -3.89 37.13 -10.01
N LEU A 105 -2.79 37.19 -10.78
CA LEU A 105 -2.21 36.01 -11.45
C LEU A 105 -1.68 34.99 -10.42
N ALA A 106 -0.99 35.47 -9.39
CA ALA A 106 -0.49 34.65 -8.28
C ALA A 106 -1.64 34.03 -7.46
N ALA A 107 -2.72 34.76 -7.19
CA ALA A 107 -3.92 34.21 -6.56
C ALA A 107 -4.61 33.13 -7.43
N SER A 108 -4.63 33.33 -8.74
CA SER A 108 -5.17 32.35 -9.69
C SER A 108 -4.29 31.11 -9.81
N LEU A 109 -2.97 31.24 -9.66
CA LEU A 109 -2.04 30.12 -9.55
C LEU A 109 -2.31 29.31 -8.27
N ARG A 110 -2.55 30.01 -7.15
CA ARG A 110 -2.90 29.37 -5.88
C ARG A 110 -4.16 28.53 -6.01
N GLU A 111 -5.24 29.12 -6.55
CA GLU A 111 -6.52 28.42 -6.77
C GLU A 111 -6.34 27.17 -7.66
N ALA A 112 -5.52 27.28 -8.71
CA ALA A 112 -5.26 26.16 -9.60
C ALA A 112 -4.44 25.05 -8.94
N LEU A 113 -3.47 25.40 -8.07
CA LEU A 113 -2.66 24.44 -7.31
C LEU A 113 -3.46 23.72 -6.21
N THR A 114 -4.43 24.38 -5.59
CA THR A 114 -5.33 23.78 -4.60
C THR A 114 -6.54 23.06 -5.24
N GLY A 115 -6.68 23.12 -6.56
CA GLY A 115 -7.79 22.55 -7.31
C GLY A 115 -7.63 21.07 -7.65
N SER A 116 -8.36 20.62 -8.68
CA SER A 116 -8.36 19.23 -9.14
C SER A 116 -7.24 18.94 -10.15
N ALA A 117 -7.06 17.66 -10.53
CA ALA A 117 -6.13 17.28 -11.60
C ALA A 117 -6.38 18.01 -12.94
N LYS A 118 -7.62 18.42 -13.23
CA LYS A 118 -7.95 19.24 -14.41
C LYS A 118 -7.43 20.68 -14.28
N ASP A 119 -7.33 21.19 -13.05
CA ASP A 119 -6.78 22.51 -12.75
C ASP A 119 -5.24 22.46 -12.75
N TRP A 120 -4.62 21.36 -12.32
CA TRP A 120 -3.17 21.18 -12.42
C TRP A 120 -2.67 21.13 -13.87
N ALA A 121 -3.40 20.47 -14.77
CA ALA A 121 -3.10 20.53 -16.21
C ALA A 121 -3.28 21.95 -16.79
N ARG A 122 -4.10 22.79 -16.15
CA ARG A 122 -4.22 24.21 -16.49
C ARG A 122 -3.02 24.99 -15.99
N VAL A 123 -2.43 24.64 -14.84
CA VAL A 123 -1.21 25.27 -14.31
C VAL A 123 -0.10 25.24 -15.35
N THR A 124 0.24 24.10 -15.96
CA THR A 124 1.25 24.04 -17.05
C THR A 124 0.97 25.06 -18.15
N LYS A 125 -0.28 25.17 -18.60
CA LYS A 125 -0.68 26.13 -19.66
C LYS A 125 -0.56 27.59 -19.21
N LEU A 126 -0.85 27.87 -17.94
CA LEU A 126 -0.69 29.19 -17.35
C LEU A 126 0.79 29.56 -17.23
N LEU A 127 1.64 28.64 -16.74
CA LEU A 127 3.09 28.85 -16.61
C LEU A 127 3.73 29.19 -17.96
N HIS A 128 3.39 28.44 -19.02
CA HIS A 128 3.89 28.73 -20.38
C HIS A 128 3.48 30.11 -20.89
N ARG A 129 2.24 30.50 -20.62
CA ARG A 129 1.70 31.79 -21.07
C ARG A 129 2.30 32.97 -20.30
N TRP A 130 2.54 32.79 -19.01
CA TRP A 130 3.05 33.83 -18.13
C TRP A 130 4.58 33.90 -18.12
N LYS A 131 5.25 33.09 -18.95
CA LYS A 131 6.71 33.02 -19.06
C LYS A 131 7.39 34.37 -19.35
N GLY A 132 6.67 35.30 -20.01
CA GLY A 132 7.13 36.67 -20.28
C GLY A 132 6.48 37.76 -19.42
N ILE A 133 5.66 37.41 -18.43
CA ILE A 133 4.90 38.35 -17.58
C ILE A 133 5.39 38.30 -16.13
N LEU A 134 5.78 37.13 -15.64
CA LEU A 134 6.29 36.95 -14.28
C LEU A 134 7.81 37.13 -14.24
N GLU A 135 8.27 38.23 -13.67
CA GLU A 135 9.69 38.50 -13.41
C GLU A 135 10.24 37.60 -12.28
N GLU A 136 11.58 37.49 -12.20
CA GLU A 136 12.29 36.67 -11.20
C GLU A 136 12.08 37.26 -9.79
N ALA A 137 11.92 36.41 -8.77
CA ALA A 137 11.72 36.88 -7.41
C ALA A 137 12.95 37.69 -6.94
N PRO A 138 12.80 38.98 -6.60
CA PRO A 138 13.94 39.81 -6.20
C PRO A 138 14.55 39.32 -4.88
N GLU A 139 15.87 39.39 -4.75
CA GLU A 139 16.54 39.10 -3.50
C GLU A 139 16.18 40.16 -2.44
N PRO A 140 15.88 39.76 -1.19
CA PRO A 140 15.70 40.72 -0.11
C PRO A 140 17.05 41.39 0.22
N PRO A 141 17.08 42.70 0.51
CA PRO A 141 18.31 43.39 0.88
C PRO A 141 18.90 42.77 2.15
N GLU A 142 20.19 42.43 2.12
CA GLU A 142 20.89 41.81 3.24
C GLU A 142 20.87 42.71 4.48
N ALA A 143 20.30 42.20 5.58
CA ALA A 143 20.36 42.85 6.88
C ALA A 143 21.78 42.72 7.45
N ILE A 144 22.41 43.88 7.68
CA ILE A 144 23.70 44.05 8.37
C ILE A 144 23.60 43.35 9.74
N LYS A 145 24.42 42.31 9.95
CA LYS A 145 24.58 41.67 11.25
C LYS A 145 25.72 42.36 12.02
N GLU A 146 25.36 43.08 13.07
CA GLU A 146 26.28 43.49 14.13
C GLU A 146 26.68 42.26 14.98
N GLU A 147 27.99 42.07 15.17
CA GLU A 147 28.53 41.13 16.15
C GLU A 147 28.45 41.71 17.57
N PRO A 148 28.05 40.93 18.60
CA PRO A 148 28.33 41.30 19.98
C PRO A 148 29.59 40.60 20.52
N ALA A 149 30.37 41.35 21.28
CA ALA A 149 31.57 40.94 21.99
C ALA A 149 31.31 39.85 23.07
N PRO A 150 32.32 39.03 23.43
CA PRO A 150 32.14 37.93 24.37
C PRO A 150 32.32 38.40 25.82
N THR A 151 31.32 38.15 26.67
CA THR A 151 31.48 38.15 28.12
C THR A 151 31.75 36.73 28.63
N ALA A 152 32.81 36.62 29.42
CA ALA A 152 33.28 35.41 30.08
C ALA A 152 32.29 34.84 31.11
N THR A 153 32.17 33.52 31.16
CA THR A 153 31.72 32.80 32.37
C THR A 153 32.63 31.60 32.64
N SER A 154 32.84 31.39 33.94
CA SER A 154 33.83 30.60 34.68
C SER A 154 33.72 29.06 34.54
N PRO A 155 34.76 28.31 34.97
CA PRO A 155 35.01 26.94 34.52
C PRO A 155 34.23 25.90 35.34
N LYS A 156 33.39 25.11 34.68
CA LYS A 156 32.92 23.83 35.23
C LYS A 156 33.92 22.73 34.86
N THR A 157 34.42 22.05 35.89
CA THR A 157 35.10 20.74 35.90
C THR A 157 35.27 20.07 34.53
N LYS A 158 36.47 20.22 33.94
CA LYS A 158 36.85 19.76 32.60
C LYS A 158 36.65 18.24 32.34
N GLY A 159 36.46 17.43 33.38
CA GLY A 159 36.31 15.96 33.24
C GLY A 159 34.87 15.47 33.01
N GLU A 160 33.85 16.14 33.56
CA GLU A 160 32.46 15.69 33.44
C GLU A 160 31.77 16.19 32.17
N GLY A 161 32.12 17.39 31.71
CA GLY A 161 31.63 17.94 30.44
C GLY A 161 32.07 17.09 29.25
N ALA A 162 33.36 16.71 29.22
CA ALA A 162 33.93 15.88 28.16
C ALA A 162 33.31 14.48 28.09
N ARG A 163 32.98 13.85 29.23
CA ARG A 163 32.30 12.55 29.26
C ARG A 163 30.87 12.64 28.72
N LYS A 164 30.11 13.66 29.13
CA LYS A 164 28.75 13.90 28.60
C LYS A 164 28.75 14.25 27.11
N GLU A 165 29.80 14.90 26.61
CA GLU A 165 29.98 15.16 25.18
C GLU A 165 30.31 13.89 24.39
N LEU A 166 31.16 13.01 24.93
CA LEU A 166 31.45 11.70 24.32
C LEU A 166 30.19 10.84 24.24
N GLU A 167 29.39 10.74 25.31
CA GLU A 167 28.12 10.01 25.30
C GLU A 167 27.14 10.58 24.26
N LYS A 168 27.06 11.91 24.13
CA LYS A 168 26.24 12.57 23.09
C LYS A 168 26.74 12.29 21.68
N LEU A 169 28.06 12.25 21.47
CA LEU A 169 28.66 11.94 20.17
C LEU A 169 28.45 10.46 19.80
N ASP A 170 28.58 9.55 20.76
CA ASP A 170 28.30 8.13 20.56
C ASP A 170 26.82 7.87 20.26
N ALA A 171 25.91 8.55 20.96
CA ALA A 171 24.48 8.50 20.65
C ALA A 171 24.18 8.99 19.23
N ARG A 172 24.80 10.10 18.80
CA ARG A 172 24.69 10.62 17.42
C ARG A 172 25.27 9.67 16.38
N LEU A 173 26.38 9.01 16.68
CA LEU A 173 26.98 7.99 15.79
C LEU A 173 26.08 6.76 15.67
N ALA A 174 25.47 6.32 16.77
CA ALA A 174 24.52 5.21 16.76
C ALA A 174 23.26 5.56 15.95
N GLU A 175 22.72 6.77 16.12
CA GLU A 175 21.58 7.27 15.34
C GLU A 175 21.92 7.37 13.85
N ALA A 176 23.08 7.94 13.50
CA ALA A 176 23.54 8.03 12.12
C ALA A 176 23.76 6.64 11.48
N ARG A 177 24.22 5.65 12.25
CA ARG A 177 24.34 4.25 11.78
C ARG A 177 22.98 3.62 11.51
N ARG A 178 21.98 3.84 12.38
CA ARG A 178 20.61 3.37 12.18
C ARG A 178 19.97 4.04 10.96
N GLU A 179 20.15 5.34 10.79
CA GLU A 179 19.64 6.08 9.64
C GLU A 179 20.29 5.60 8.34
N ASN A 180 21.60 5.37 8.33
CA ASN A 180 22.30 4.83 7.17
C ASN A 180 21.81 3.42 6.80
N ALA A 181 21.56 2.55 7.78
CA ALA A 181 20.96 1.24 7.54
C ALA A 181 19.53 1.34 6.97
N SER A 182 18.72 2.27 7.49
CA SER A 182 17.37 2.56 6.96
C SER A 182 17.45 3.04 5.50
N LEU A 183 18.35 3.98 5.20
CA LEU A 183 18.55 4.50 3.85
C LEU A 183 19.06 3.41 2.89
N GLN A 184 19.97 2.55 3.32
CA GLN A 184 20.41 1.40 2.52
C GLN A 184 19.25 0.45 2.21
N ASN A 185 18.36 0.17 3.17
CA ASN A 185 17.18 -0.64 2.96
C ASN A 185 16.20 0.02 1.96
N THR A 186 15.92 1.31 2.10
CA THR A 186 15.05 2.04 1.14
C THR A 186 15.64 2.06 -0.27
N LEU A 187 16.96 2.25 -0.38
CA LEU A 187 17.67 2.24 -1.66
C LEU A 187 17.67 0.84 -2.30
N GLY A 188 17.75 -0.23 -1.49
CA GLY A 188 17.53 -1.61 -1.94
C GLY A 188 16.14 -1.82 -2.54
N LYS A 189 15.09 -1.40 -1.83
CA LYS A 189 13.70 -1.47 -2.31
C LYS A 189 13.48 -0.67 -3.61
N GLU A 190 14.08 0.50 -3.72
CA GLU A 190 13.99 1.33 -4.94
C GLU A 190 14.76 0.73 -6.12
N ARG A 191 15.92 0.11 -5.89
CA ARG A 191 16.63 -0.64 -6.94
C ARG A 191 15.80 -1.80 -7.46
N GLU A 192 15.15 -2.56 -6.57
CA GLU A 192 14.24 -3.64 -6.98
C GLU A 192 13.03 -3.12 -7.76
N ARG A 193 12.42 -2.02 -7.31
CA ARG A 193 11.30 -1.37 -8.03
C ARG A 193 11.72 -0.93 -9.43
N ARG A 194 12.89 -0.31 -9.58
CA ARG A 194 13.44 0.11 -10.89
C ARG A 194 13.70 -1.10 -11.79
N LYS A 195 14.33 -2.14 -11.26
CA LYS A 195 14.57 -3.39 -11.98
C LYS A 195 13.28 -4.01 -12.51
N LYS A 196 12.24 -4.11 -11.67
CA LYS A 196 10.91 -4.61 -12.10
C LYS A 196 10.28 -3.76 -13.20
N ARG A 197 10.42 -2.43 -13.14
CA ARG A 197 9.92 -1.52 -14.18
C ARG A 197 10.69 -1.67 -15.48
N GLU A 198 12.01 -1.81 -15.42
CA GLU A 198 12.85 -2.07 -16.60
C GLU A 198 12.50 -3.40 -17.25
N GLU A 199 12.34 -4.47 -16.46
CA GLU A 199 11.88 -5.78 -16.94
C GLU A 199 10.52 -5.68 -17.64
N TYR A 200 9.56 -4.97 -17.03
CA TYR A 200 8.25 -4.72 -17.64
C TYR A 200 8.33 -3.92 -18.95
N LEU A 201 9.17 -2.89 -19.02
CA LEU A 201 9.36 -2.11 -20.25
C LEU A 201 10.00 -2.95 -21.37
N VAL A 202 10.95 -3.82 -21.02
CA VAL A 202 11.54 -4.76 -21.96
C VAL A 202 10.46 -5.72 -22.47
N GLU A 203 9.65 -6.29 -21.59
CA GLU A 203 8.54 -7.19 -21.96
C GLU A 203 7.51 -6.51 -22.87
N MET A 204 7.17 -5.24 -22.62
CA MET A 204 6.24 -4.50 -23.47
C MET A 204 6.86 -4.16 -24.84
N ARG A 205 8.16 -3.88 -24.89
CA ARG A 205 8.87 -3.65 -26.16
C ARG A 205 8.98 -4.93 -26.99
N THR A 206 9.22 -6.08 -26.37
CA THR A 206 9.25 -7.37 -27.08
C THR A 206 7.88 -7.69 -27.64
N LYS A 207 6.81 -7.56 -26.85
CA LYS A 207 5.41 -7.73 -27.32
C LYS A 207 5.08 -6.80 -28.49
N LEU A 208 5.44 -5.52 -28.40
CA LEU A 208 5.22 -4.59 -29.50
C LEU A 208 5.98 -5.00 -30.77
N ARG A 209 7.20 -5.52 -30.62
CA ARG A 209 8.01 -6.00 -31.75
C ARG A 209 7.42 -7.25 -32.37
N GLU A 210 6.94 -8.19 -31.56
CA GLU A 210 6.25 -9.40 -32.00
C GLU A 210 4.99 -9.07 -32.79
N GLU A 211 4.14 -8.15 -32.29
CA GLU A 211 2.94 -7.71 -33.01
C GLU A 211 3.28 -7.01 -34.33
N ARG A 212 4.35 -6.21 -34.37
CA ARG A 212 4.82 -5.60 -35.62
C ARG A 212 5.31 -6.64 -36.62
N LEU A 213 6.03 -7.67 -36.16
CA LEU A 213 6.48 -8.77 -37.01
C LEU A 213 5.29 -9.59 -37.52
N ARG A 214 4.29 -9.86 -36.68
CA ARG A 214 3.04 -10.52 -37.08
C ARG A 214 2.31 -9.70 -38.14
N ALA A 215 2.08 -8.42 -37.90
CA ALA A 215 1.43 -7.53 -38.87
C ALA A 215 2.19 -7.44 -40.20
N ALA A 216 3.53 -7.38 -40.15
CA ALA A 216 4.35 -7.39 -41.36
C ALA A 216 4.31 -8.74 -42.09
N GLY A 217 4.30 -9.85 -41.36
CA GLY A 217 4.13 -11.20 -41.90
C GLY A 217 2.78 -11.35 -42.59
N ASN A 218 1.71 -10.91 -41.96
CA ASN A 218 0.36 -10.98 -42.52
C ASN A 218 0.24 -10.08 -43.76
N LYS A 219 0.83 -8.88 -43.73
CA LYS A 219 0.90 -8.02 -44.92
C LYS A 219 1.62 -8.70 -46.10
N ARG A 220 2.68 -9.48 -45.84
CA ARG A 220 3.36 -10.28 -46.88
C ARG A 220 2.48 -11.43 -47.37
N LYS A 221 1.87 -12.20 -46.46
CA LYS A 221 0.91 -13.27 -46.81
C LYS A 221 -0.21 -12.74 -47.72
N PHE A 222 -0.77 -11.57 -47.42
CA PHE A 222 -1.80 -10.94 -48.27
C PHE A 222 -1.29 -10.48 -49.63
N ALA A 223 -0.06 -9.98 -49.70
CA ALA A 223 0.56 -9.54 -50.95
C ALA A 223 0.95 -10.72 -51.85
N GLU A 224 1.33 -11.86 -51.27
CA GLU A 224 1.76 -13.07 -51.97
C GLU A 224 0.58 -13.99 -52.34
N ALA A 225 -0.56 -13.87 -51.66
CA ALA A 225 -1.77 -14.64 -51.94
C ALA A 225 -2.29 -14.35 -53.36
N LYS A 226 -2.37 -15.41 -54.17
CA LYS A 226 -2.73 -15.38 -55.59
C LYS A 226 -4.22 -15.56 -55.82
N SER A 227 -4.95 -16.02 -54.80
CA SER A 227 -6.40 -16.20 -54.85
C SER A 227 -7.11 -15.56 -53.65
N PRO A 228 -8.40 -15.20 -53.79
CA PRO A 228 -9.22 -14.78 -52.66
C PRO A 228 -9.32 -15.83 -51.54
N GLY A 229 -9.36 -17.12 -51.89
CA GLY A 229 -9.42 -18.22 -50.91
C GLY A 229 -8.19 -18.27 -50.00
N GLU A 230 -6.98 -18.11 -50.55
CA GLU A 230 -5.75 -18.04 -49.75
C GLU A 230 -5.73 -16.85 -48.76
N ARG A 231 -6.39 -15.74 -49.12
CA ARG A 231 -6.55 -14.58 -48.23
C ARG A 231 -7.58 -14.84 -47.14
N GLU A 232 -8.67 -15.54 -47.47
CA GLU A 232 -9.68 -15.95 -46.50
C GLU A 232 -9.09 -16.95 -45.49
N ASP A 233 -8.32 -17.93 -45.94
CA ASP A 233 -7.65 -18.90 -45.07
C ASP A 233 -6.67 -18.23 -44.10
N ALA A 234 -5.87 -17.26 -44.57
CA ALA A 234 -4.97 -16.48 -43.72
C ALA A 234 -5.72 -15.61 -42.70
N LEU A 235 -6.86 -15.02 -43.07
CA LEU A 235 -7.73 -14.29 -42.14
C LEU A 235 -8.37 -15.20 -41.09
N ILE A 236 -8.76 -16.42 -41.48
CA ILE A 236 -9.31 -17.42 -40.57
C ILE A 236 -8.26 -17.83 -39.54
N GLU A 237 -7.03 -18.11 -39.96
CA GLU A 237 -5.90 -18.43 -39.07
C GLU A 237 -5.66 -17.31 -38.03
N ASP A 238 -5.59 -16.06 -38.51
CA ASP A 238 -5.43 -14.87 -37.65
C ASP A 238 -6.59 -14.71 -36.66
N LEU A 239 -7.84 -14.93 -37.11
CA LEU A 239 -9.03 -14.84 -36.27
C LEU A 239 -9.04 -15.93 -35.19
N GLU A 240 -8.60 -17.14 -35.50
CA GLU A 240 -8.49 -18.21 -34.52
C GLU A 240 -7.45 -17.90 -33.43
N ASP A 241 -6.30 -17.35 -33.82
CA ASP A 241 -5.25 -16.98 -32.89
C ASP A 241 -5.66 -15.78 -32.02
N LEU A 242 -6.34 -14.79 -32.60
CA LEU A 242 -6.94 -13.69 -31.83
C LEU A 242 -7.97 -14.20 -30.84
N LYS A 243 -8.87 -15.12 -31.23
CA LYS A 243 -9.84 -15.74 -30.31
C LYS A 243 -9.17 -16.52 -29.19
N LYS A 244 -8.08 -17.25 -29.45
CA LYS A 244 -7.29 -17.91 -28.41
C LYS A 244 -6.71 -16.88 -27.43
N SER A 245 -6.15 -15.79 -27.95
CA SER A 245 -5.57 -14.71 -27.13
C SER A 245 -6.63 -14.01 -26.27
N GLU A 246 -7.81 -13.74 -26.83
CA GLU A 246 -8.97 -13.15 -26.14
C GLU A 246 -9.43 -14.06 -25.00
N ARG A 247 -9.60 -15.36 -25.25
CA ARG A 247 -9.96 -16.34 -24.20
C ARG A 247 -8.97 -16.36 -23.05
N ILE A 248 -7.67 -16.27 -23.33
CA ILE A 248 -6.63 -16.21 -22.29
C ILE A 248 -6.73 -14.88 -21.51
N ALA A 249 -6.95 -13.76 -22.21
CA ALA A 249 -7.11 -12.46 -21.59
C ALA A 249 -8.34 -12.41 -20.67
N VAL A 250 -9.48 -12.94 -21.12
CA VAL A 250 -10.72 -13.07 -20.31
C VAL A 250 -10.48 -13.92 -19.06
N LYS A 251 -9.80 -15.06 -19.19
CA LYS A 251 -9.42 -15.89 -18.02
C LYS A 251 -8.52 -15.14 -17.04
N LYS A 252 -7.56 -14.36 -17.53
CA LYS A 252 -6.67 -13.54 -16.69
C LYS A 252 -7.44 -12.42 -15.99
N LEU A 253 -8.37 -11.78 -16.70
CA LEU A 253 -9.20 -10.72 -16.14
C LEU A 253 -10.08 -11.26 -15.01
N ALA A 254 -10.73 -12.42 -15.21
CA ALA A 254 -11.51 -13.07 -14.16
C ALA A 254 -10.65 -13.39 -12.91
N LEU A 255 -9.41 -13.86 -13.09
CA LEU A 255 -8.48 -14.10 -11.97
C LEU A 255 -8.13 -12.80 -11.24
N ILE A 256 -7.89 -11.71 -11.97
CA ILE A 256 -7.59 -10.40 -11.36
C ILE A 256 -8.80 -9.82 -10.66
N GLU A 257 -10.01 -10.00 -11.19
CA GLU A 257 -11.25 -9.60 -10.53
C GLU A 257 -11.47 -10.37 -9.23
N ASP A 258 -11.27 -11.68 -9.24
CA ASP A 258 -11.28 -12.51 -8.03
C ASP A 258 -10.25 -12.01 -7.00
N GLU A 259 -9.01 -11.73 -7.42
CA GLU A 259 -7.96 -11.19 -6.53
C GLU A 259 -8.29 -9.79 -5.99
N ARG A 260 -8.87 -8.92 -6.83
CA ARG A 260 -9.31 -7.57 -6.43
C ARG A 260 -10.40 -7.66 -5.38
N ASP A 261 -11.41 -8.49 -5.61
CA ASP A 261 -12.55 -8.63 -4.71
C ASP A 261 -12.09 -9.28 -3.40
N ASP A 262 -11.19 -10.26 -3.45
CA ASP A 262 -10.52 -10.80 -2.27
C ASP A 262 -9.79 -9.69 -1.49
N LEU A 263 -8.99 -8.84 -2.14
CA LEU A 263 -8.26 -7.75 -1.48
C LEU A 263 -9.19 -6.68 -0.89
N ARG A 264 -10.29 -6.36 -1.58
CA ARG A 264 -11.29 -5.41 -1.09
C ARG A 264 -11.91 -5.92 0.21
N SER A 265 -12.31 -7.20 0.25
CA SER A 265 -12.79 -7.82 1.48
C SER A 265 -11.74 -7.78 2.58
N CYS A 266 -10.46 -8.00 2.26
CA CYS A 266 -9.37 -7.90 3.26
C CYS A 266 -9.29 -6.50 3.90
N LEU A 267 -9.51 -5.45 3.12
CA LEU A 267 -9.44 -4.07 3.59
C LEU A 267 -10.66 -3.71 4.44
N GLU A 268 -11.86 -4.04 3.97
CA GLU A 268 -13.12 -3.85 4.73
C GLU A 268 -13.03 -4.57 6.09
N ASP A 269 -12.50 -5.80 6.09
CA ASP A 269 -12.29 -6.59 7.30
C ASP A 269 -11.19 -5.98 8.20
N HIS A 270 -10.06 -5.52 7.63
CA HIS A 270 -9.01 -4.88 8.43
C HIS A 270 -9.52 -3.65 9.19
N GLU A 271 -10.38 -2.84 8.57
CA GLU A 271 -11.03 -1.71 9.21
C GLU A 271 -11.95 -2.17 10.35
N GLN A 272 -12.82 -3.17 10.12
CA GLN A 272 -13.69 -3.72 11.18
C GLN A 272 -12.90 -4.32 12.35
N PHE A 273 -11.85 -5.08 12.07
CA PHE A 273 -11.00 -5.68 13.11
C PHE A 273 -10.12 -4.66 13.83
N SER A 274 -9.81 -3.53 13.19
CA SER A 274 -9.13 -2.43 13.87
C SER A 274 -10.02 -1.81 14.96
N LEU A 275 -11.35 -1.87 14.77
CA LEU A 275 -12.37 -1.29 15.64
C LEU A 275 -12.88 -2.25 16.74
N LEU A 276 -12.68 -3.57 16.60
CA LEU A 276 -13.07 -4.52 17.65
C LEU A 276 -12.25 -4.29 18.93
N GLU A 277 -12.95 -4.19 20.06
CA GLU A 277 -12.36 -4.07 21.39
C GLU A 277 -11.58 -5.34 21.76
N GLU A 278 -10.62 -5.18 22.66
CA GLU A 278 -9.87 -6.32 23.18
C GLU A 278 -10.72 -7.14 24.14
N GLU A 279 -11.32 -8.22 23.63
CA GLU A 279 -12.01 -9.20 24.47
C GLU A 279 -11.00 -9.97 25.34
N GLU A 280 -11.06 -9.78 26.66
CA GLU A 280 -10.37 -10.63 27.64
C GLU A 280 -11.20 -11.88 27.95
N ILE A 281 -10.79 -13.03 27.39
CA ILE A 281 -11.45 -14.30 27.63
C ILE A 281 -10.95 -14.89 28.96
N GLN A 282 -11.87 -15.01 29.92
CA GLN A 282 -11.60 -15.67 31.19
C GLN A 282 -11.20 -17.14 31.00
N SER A 283 -10.43 -17.68 31.93
CA SER A 283 -10.06 -19.11 31.94
C SER A 283 -11.31 -20.00 32.01
N PHE A 284 -11.29 -21.09 31.25
CA PHE A 284 -12.28 -22.17 31.29
C PHE A 284 -11.97 -23.18 32.40
N ARG A 285 -10.71 -23.27 32.84
CA ARG A 285 -10.30 -24.11 33.97
C ARG A 285 -11.08 -23.72 35.22
N ASN A 286 -11.71 -24.72 35.84
CA ASN A 286 -12.50 -24.61 37.07
C ASN A 286 -13.80 -23.81 36.95
N ARG A 287 -14.27 -23.50 35.74
CA ARG A 287 -15.58 -22.88 35.52
C ARG A 287 -16.55 -23.92 34.92
N PRO A 288 -17.80 -23.99 35.40
CA PRO A 288 -18.77 -24.88 34.78
C PRO A 288 -19.04 -24.44 33.34
N LEU A 289 -18.97 -25.39 32.41
CA LEU A 289 -19.43 -25.22 31.03
C LEU A 289 -20.93 -24.91 31.01
N ILE A 290 -21.43 -24.31 29.93
CA ILE A 290 -22.88 -24.16 29.74
C ILE A 290 -23.53 -25.52 29.46
N ALA A 291 -24.83 -25.67 29.72
CA ALA A 291 -25.54 -26.96 29.61
C ALA A 291 -25.28 -27.67 28.28
N GLU A 292 -25.41 -26.96 27.16
CA GLU A 292 -25.17 -27.50 25.81
C GLU A 292 -23.74 -28.01 25.59
N GLU A 293 -22.75 -27.46 26.30
CA GLU A 293 -21.35 -27.90 26.24
C GLU A 293 -21.05 -29.04 27.22
N GLN A 294 -21.77 -29.11 28.34
CA GLN A 294 -21.71 -30.25 29.24
C GLN A 294 -22.22 -31.50 28.53
N ASP A 295 -23.40 -31.40 27.90
CA ASP A 295 -23.98 -32.49 27.10
C ASP A 295 -23.02 -32.94 25.98
N LEU A 296 -22.40 -31.98 25.28
CA LEU A 296 -21.42 -32.27 24.24
C LEU A 296 -20.17 -32.98 24.80
N ALA A 297 -19.65 -32.52 25.93
CA ALA A 297 -18.48 -33.11 26.57
C ALA A 297 -18.75 -34.55 27.02
N GLU A 298 -19.95 -34.83 27.55
CA GLU A 298 -20.37 -36.19 27.89
C GLU A 298 -20.41 -37.12 26.67
N LEU A 299 -21.00 -36.64 25.56
CA LEU A 299 -21.04 -37.40 24.31
C LEU A 299 -19.64 -37.66 23.73
N LEU A 300 -18.74 -36.68 23.83
CA LEU A 300 -17.34 -36.83 23.40
C LEU A 300 -16.57 -37.80 24.30
N ALA A 301 -16.79 -37.76 25.62
CA ALA A 301 -16.19 -38.71 26.55
C ALA A 301 -16.65 -40.15 26.27
N GLN A 302 -17.94 -40.36 25.97
CA GLN A 302 -18.47 -41.67 25.55
C GLN A 302 -17.83 -42.14 24.22
N ALA A 303 -17.68 -41.24 23.25
CA ALA A 303 -17.00 -41.55 21.98
C ALA A 303 -15.52 -41.90 22.19
N ALA A 304 -14.83 -41.21 23.11
CA ALA A 304 -13.45 -41.48 23.46
C ALA A 304 -13.26 -42.85 24.12
N GLN A 305 -14.21 -43.29 24.97
CA GLN A 305 -14.23 -44.65 25.53
C GLN A 305 -14.40 -45.72 24.43
N GLN A 306 -15.05 -45.38 23.31
CA GLN A 306 -15.15 -46.22 22.12
C GLN A 306 -13.93 -46.10 21.19
N GLY A 307 -12.86 -45.42 21.62
CA GLY A 307 -11.63 -45.23 20.86
C GLY A 307 -11.69 -44.13 19.80
N LYS A 308 -12.75 -43.32 19.75
CA LYS A 308 -12.86 -42.20 18.81
C LYS A 308 -12.34 -40.91 19.46
N GLN A 309 -11.27 -40.36 18.92
CA GLN A 309 -10.76 -39.04 19.31
C GLN A 309 -10.88 -38.08 18.13
N PHE A 310 -11.70 -37.05 18.27
CA PHE A 310 -11.93 -36.08 17.22
C PHE A 310 -10.88 -34.98 17.23
N LYS A 311 -10.37 -34.65 16.03
CA LYS A 311 -9.43 -33.56 15.78
C LYS A 311 -10.06 -32.49 14.88
N VAL A 312 -10.21 -31.28 15.39
CA VAL A 312 -10.83 -30.16 14.65
C VAL A 312 -9.80 -29.07 14.36
N LEU A 313 -9.64 -28.73 13.09
CA LEU A 313 -8.77 -27.64 12.65
C LEU A 313 -9.54 -26.32 12.62
N VAL A 314 -9.04 -25.31 13.32
CA VAL A 314 -9.48 -23.92 13.15
C VAL A 314 -8.54 -23.24 12.14
N LEU A 315 -9.11 -22.72 11.06
CA LEU A 315 -8.36 -22.14 9.95
C LEU A 315 -8.80 -20.70 9.69
N GLY A 316 -7.85 -19.79 9.54
CA GLY A 316 -8.10 -18.36 9.41
C GLY A 316 -7.68 -17.61 10.67
N GLY A 317 -8.04 -16.34 10.80
CA GLY A 317 -7.41 -15.50 11.82
C GLY A 317 -6.31 -14.64 11.24
N GLY A 318 -6.28 -13.37 11.63
CA GLY A 318 -5.06 -12.59 11.71
C GLY A 318 -4.49 -12.67 13.13
N GLU A 319 -3.44 -11.91 13.40
CA GLU A 319 -2.74 -11.94 14.70
C GLU A 319 -3.68 -11.65 15.89
N LYS A 320 -4.62 -10.70 15.73
CA LYS A 320 -5.57 -10.34 16.80
C LYS A 320 -6.46 -11.50 17.24
N GLN A 321 -6.90 -12.35 16.33
CA GLN A 321 -7.74 -13.52 16.66
C GLN A 321 -6.86 -14.67 17.11
N PHE A 322 -5.67 -14.81 16.50
CA PHE A 322 -4.73 -15.86 16.84
C PHE A 322 -4.27 -15.81 18.30
N ARG A 323 -4.34 -14.65 18.96
CA ARG A 323 -4.12 -14.51 20.42
C ARG A 323 -5.02 -15.43 21.26
N HIS A 324 -6.20 -15.80 20.75
CA HIS A 324 -7.13 -16.71 21.44
C HIS A 324 -6.79 -18.19 21.21
N LYS A 325 -5.69 -18.53 20.54
CA LYS A 325 -5.25 -19.91 20.33
C LYS A 325 -5.08 -20.68 21.63
N GLU A 326 -4.46 -20.08 22.64
CA GLU A 326 -4.28 -20.73 23.94
C GLU A 326 -5.62 -21.03 24.62
N LYS A 327 -6.58 -20.10 24.47
CA LYS A 327 -7.95 -20.26 24.98
C LYS A 327 -8.72 -21.34 24.24
N LEU A 328 -8.49 -21.49 22.94
CA LEU A 328 -9.03 -22.60 22.15
C LEU A 328 -8.48 -23.95 22.63
N ILE A 329 -7.18 -24.04 22.89
CA ILE A 329 -6.57 -25.28 23.42
C ILE A 329 -7.15 -25.60 24.80
N GLU A 330 -7.22 -24.61 25.69
CA GLU A 330 -7.82 -24.75 27.02
C GLU A 330 -9.28 -25.22 26.93
N TYR A 331 -10.07 -24.64 26.03
CA TYR A 331 -11.45 -25.05 25.79
C TYR A 331 -11.54 -26.50 25.26
N ALA A 332 -10.66 -26.88 24.35
CA ALA A 332 -10.64 -28.23 23.78
C ALA A 332 -10.26 -29.29 24.82
N GLU A 333 -9.33 -28.98 25.72
CA GLU A 333 -9.00 -29.82 26.88
C GLU A 333 -10.22 -30.05 27.79
N VAL A 334 -10.97 -28.98 28.08
CA VAL A 334 -12.13 -29.05 28.98
C VAL A 334 -13.31 -29.81 28.35
N VAL A 335 -13.52 -29.67 27.04
CA VAL A 335 -14.63 -30.32 26.32
C VAL A 335 -14.28 -31.75 25.86
N GLY A 336 -13.00 -32.08 25.71
CA GLY A 336 -12.54 -33.43 25.38
C GLY A 336 -12.33 -33.70 23.89
N PHE A 337 -11.83 -32.73 23.13
CA PHE A 337 -11.41 -32.91 21.73
C PHE A 337 -10.02 -32.33 21.48
N HIS A 338 -9.42 -32.66 20.33
CA HIS A 338 -8.13 -32.12 19.93
C HIS A 338 -8.30 -31.00 18.90
N THR A 339 -7.45 -30.00 18.95
CA THR A 339 -7.52 -28.88 18.01
C THR A 339 -6.16 -28.31 17.66
N ASP A 340 -6.09 -27.68 16.50
CA ASP A 340 -5.02 -26.76 16.14
C ASP A 340 -5.64 -25.52 15.52
N TRP A 341 -4.96 -24.39 15.67
CA TRP A 341 -5.31 -23.15 15.01
C TRP A 341 -4.19 -22.79 14.05
N ARG A 342 -4.54 -22.68 12.77
CA ARG A 342 -3.66 -22.19 11.71
C ARG A 342 -4.11 -20.83 11.19
N MET A 343 -3.26 -19.84 11.46
CA MET A 343 -3.40 -18.51 10.89
C MET A 343 -3.30 -18.60 9.36
N ALA A 344 -4.16 -17.86 8.66
CA ALA A 344 -4.11 -17.78 7.20
C ALA A 344 -4.12 -16.31 6.80
N GLU A 345 -2.93 -15.76 6.61
CA GLU A 345 -2.76 -14.35 6.22
C GLU A 345 -3.24 -14.08 4.79
N TYR A 346 -3.59 -12.81 4.57
CA TYR A 346 -4.23 -12.35 3.34
C TYR A 346 -3.40 -12.59 2.06
N VAL A 347 -2.07 -12.63 2.13
CA VAL A 347 -1.22 -12.49 0.94
C VAL A 347 -0.70 -13.84 0.38
N SER A 348 -0.90 -14.95 1.09
CA SER A 348 -0.17 -16.20 0.76
C SER A 348 -0.96 -17.50 0.92
N TRP A 349 -2.27 -17.45 1.16
CA TRP A 349 -3.10 -18.63 1.44
C TRP A 349 -2.95 -19.77 0.40
N HIS A 350 -2.76 -19.44 -0.88
CA HIS A 350 -2.57 -20.43 -1.95
C HIS A 350 -1.39 -21.38 -1.70
N LYS A 351 -0.33 -20.91 -1.01
CA LYS A 351 0.83 -21.73 -0.66
C LYS A 351 0.50 -22.80 0.38
N HIS A 352 -0.54 -22.58 1.17
CA HIS A 352 -0.94 -23.45 2.27
C HIS A 352 -2.02 -24.47 1.86
N ILE A 353 -2.67 -24.31 0.70
CA ILE A 353 -3.77 -25.20 0.26
C ILE A 353 -3.33 -26.65 0.10
N LYS A 354 -2.18 -26.92 -0.53
CA LYS A 354 -1.69 -28.30 -0.71
C LYS A 354 -1.40 -28.98 0.63
N LYS A 355 -0.78 -28.25 1.56
CA LYS A 355 -0.51 -28.75 2.91
C LYS A 355 -1.81 -28.95 3.69
N LEU A 356 -2.76 -28.02 3.57
CA LEU A 356 -4.08 -28.16 4.17
C LEU A 356 -4.82 -29.41 3.68
N GLU A 357 -4.76 -29.70 2.38
CA GLU A 357 -5.34 -30.92 1.80
C GLU A 357 -4.72 -32.20 2.38
N GLN A 358 -3.39 -32.24 2.51
CA GLN A 358 -2.68 -33.36 3.14
C GLN A 358 -3.08 -33.52 4.61
N ASP A 359 -3.10 -32.43 5.37
CA ASP A 359 -3.37 -32.49 6.81
C ASP A 359 -4.84 -32.79 7.10
N MET A 360 -5.76 -32.27 6.29
CA MET A 360 -7.17 -32.68 6.37
C MET A 360 -7.34 -34.16 6.00
N ASN A 361 -6.50 -34.73 5.15
CA ASN A 361 -6.56 -36.15 4.83
C ASN A 361 -6.01 -37.04 5.96
N LEU A 362 -4.93 -36.61 6.60
CA LEU A 362 -4.16 -37.44 7.53
C LEU A 362 -4.47 -37.20 9.01
N GLU A 363 -4.72 -35.95 9.39
CA GLU A 363 -4.64 -35.53 10.80
C GLU A 363 -5.96 -35.02 11.38
N PHE A 364 -6.80 -34.34 10.60
CA PHE A 364 -7.99 -33.66 11.11
C PHE A 364 -9.29 -34.28 10.60
N ASP A 365 -10.30 -34.38 11.46
CA ASP A 365 -11.61 -34.96 11.14
C ASP A 365 -12.62 -33.93 10.66
N ALA A 366 -12.44 -32.67 11.05
CA ALA A 366 -13.29 -31.57 10.65
C ALA A 366 -12.54 -30.23 10.67
N MET A 367 -13.18 -29.21 10.08
CA MET A 367 -12.60 -27.89 9.96
C MET A 367 -13.61 -26.79 10.29
N VAL A 368 -13.20 -25.84 11.12
CA VAL A 368 -13.88 -24.56 11.30
C VAL A 368 -13.09 -23.49 10.55
N ILE A 369 -13.70 -22.94 9.52
CA ILE A 369 -13.14 -21.81 8.77
C ILE A 369 -13.62 -20.55 9.49
N LEU A 370 -12.71 -19.85 10.15
CA LEU A 370 -12.98 -18.47 10.53
C LEU A 370 -13.18 -17.71 9.23
N HIS A 371 -14.38 -17.16 9.05
CA HIS A 371 -14.80 -16.46 7.87
C HIS A 371 -14.56 -14.96 8.02
N TRP A 372 -14.08 -14.47 6.89
CA TRP A 372 -13.65 -13.16 6.46
C TRP A 372 -14.15 -13.20 5.02
N ASN A 373 -14.75 -12.15 4.46
CA ASN A 373 -15.52 -12.18 3.19
C ASN A 373 -14.72 -12.64 1.94
N ARG A 374 -14.18 -13.86 1.96
CA ARG A 374 -13.29 -14.51 1.02
C ARG A 374 -14.03 -15.68 0.46
N THR A 375 -14.71 -15.43 -0.65
CA THR A 375 -15.43 -16.46 -1.38
C THR A 375 -14.46 -17.50 -1.91
N THR A 376 -13.25 -17.13 -2.36
CA THR A 376 -12.30 -18.06 -3.01
C THR A 376 -11.59 -19.00 -2.02
N PHE A 377 -10.99 -18.49 -0.94
CA PHE A 377 -10.32 -19.30 0.08
C PHE A 377 -11.30 -20.21 0.80
N THR A 378 -12.41 -19.66 1.31
CA THR A 378 -13.46 -20.44 2.01
C THR A 378 -14.01 -21.53 1.08
N ARG A 379 -14.27 -21.21 -0.20
CA ARG A 379 -14.68 -22.20 -1.21
C ARG A 379 -13.64 -23.29 -1.38
N LYS A 380 -12.36 -22.96 -1.51
CA LYS A 380 -11.28 -23.96 -1.66
C LYS A 380 -11.15 -24.86 -0.43
N CYS A 381 -11.26 -24.30 0.77
CA CYS A 381 -11.25 -25.05 2.02
C CYS A 381 -12.45 -26.03 2.09
N ARG A 382 -13.65 -25.60 1.69
CA ARG A 382 -14.82 -26.49 1.58
C ARG A 382 -14.63 -27.57 0.52
N GLU A 383 -14.07 -27.21 -0.65
CA GLU A 383 -13.74 -28.19 -1.71
C GLU A 383 -12.81 -29.28 -1.19
N ILE A 384 -11.80 -28.94 -0.38
CA ILE A 384 -10.89 -29.91 0.24
C ILE A 384 -11.64 -30.85 1.16
N CYS A 385 -12.47 -30.33 2.08
CA CYS A 385 -13.25 -31.18 2.98
C CYS A 385 -14.22 -32.08 2.23
N ASN A 386 -14.85 -31.58 1.17
CA ASN A 386 -15.73 -32.35 0.31
C ASN A 386 -14.99 -33.49 -0.42
N LYS A 387 -13.78 -33.23 -0.91
CA LYS A 387 -12.92 -34.26 -1.54
C LYS A 387 -12.45 -35.31 -0.54
N VAL A 388 -12.07 -34.87 0.66
CA VAL A 388 -11.54 -35.74 1.72
C VAL A 388 -12.69 -36.29 2.55
N GLY A 389 -13.41 -37.29 2.02
CA GLY A 389 -14.45 -38.01 2.78
C GLY A 389 -15.61 -37.14 3.26
N GLN A 390 -15.88 -36.04 2.56
CA GLN A 390 -16.91 -35.05 2.92
C GLN A 390 -16.83 -34.55 4.36
N LYS A 391 -15.63 -34.41 4.94
CA LYS A 391 -15.45 -34.03 6.35
C LYS A 391 -16.27 -32.77 6.73
N PRO A 392 -16.85 -32.70 7.95
CA PRO A 392 -17.61 -31.54 8.38
C PRO A 392 -16.79 -30.24 8.26
N CYS A 393 -17.42 -29.21 7.70
CA CYS A 393 -16.80 -27.91 7.48
C CYS A 393 -17.78 -26.79 7.82
N VAL A 394 -17.53 -26.07 8.92
CA VAL A 394 -18.38 -24.97 9.39
C VAL A 394 -17.67 -23.65 9.17
N THR A 395 -18.44 -22.61 8.84
CA THR A 395 -17.93 -21.26 8.58
C THR A 395 -18.34 -20.36 9.75
N CYS A 396 -17.37 -19.74 10.41
CA CYS A 396 -17.56 -18.95 11.62
C CYS A 396 -17.32 -17.47 11.34
N HIS A 397 -18.36 -16.64 11.42
CA HIS A 397 -18.22 -15.19 11.39
C HIS A 397 -17.70 -14.72 12.75
N TYR A 398 -16.39 -14.41 12.81
CA TYR A 398 -15.69 -14.21 14.07
C TYR A 398 -15.88 -12.79 14.60
N GLU A 399 -16.83 -12.62 15.53
CA GLU A 399 -17.06 -11.39 16.29
C GLU A 399 -16.56 -11.48 17.73
N GLY A 400 -16.14 -12.67 18.15
CA GLY A 400 -15.71 -12.98 19.51
C GLY A 400 -15.53 -14.48 19.70
N PHE A 401 -14.95 -14.88 20.84
CA PHE A 401 -14.70 -16.29 21.10
C PHE A 401 -15.97 -17.12 21.30
N THR A 402 -17.08 -16.47 21.67
CA THR A 402 -18.42 -17.06 21.74
C THR A 402 -18.87 -17.64 20.40
N ASN A 403 -18.63 -16.95 19.30
CA ASN A 403 -19.02 -17.39 17.95
C ASN A 403 -18.21 -18.63 17.54
N LEU A 404 -16.92 -18.64 17.86
CA LEU A 404 -16.06 -19.82 17.63
C LEU A 404 -16.53 -21.03 18.44
N ARG A 405 -16.91 -20.86 19.70
CA ARG A 405 -17.50 -21.93 20.52
C ARG A 405 -18.77 -22.48 19.88
N ALA A 406 -19.69 -21.60 19.45
CA ALA A 406 -20.92 -22.01 18.78
C ALA A 406 -20.63 -22.86 17.52
N SER A 407 -19.72 -22.41 16.65
CA SER A 407 -19.33 -23.15 15.45
C SER A 407 -18.61 -24.47 15.76
N LEU A 408 -17.79 -24.53 16.81
CA LEU A 408 -17.12 -25.76 17.23
C LEU A 408 -18.14 -26.81 17.71
N ARG A 409 -19.15 -26.39 18.47
CA ARG A 409 -20.23 -27.30 18.93
C ARG A 409 -21.02 -27.85 17.75
N GLU A 410 -21.36 -27.00 16.79
CA GLU A 410 -22.02 -27.45 15.56
C GLU A 410 -21.16 -28.48 14.81
N CYS A 411 -19.87 -28.17 14.63
CA CYS A 411 -18.92 -29.01 13.93
C CYS A 411 -18.72 -30.38 14.62
N LEU A 412 -18.52 -30.39 15.93
CA LEU A 412 -18.39 -31.60 16.75
C LEU A 412 -19.69 -32.40 16.79
N GLY A 413 -20.84 -31.72 16.86
CA GLY A 413 -22.16 -32.36 16.77
C GLY A 413 -22.36 -33.08 15.42
N GLN A 414 -21.88 -32.51 14.32
CA GLN A 414 -21.89 -33.19 13.02
C GLN A 414 -20.98 -34.42 12.99
N LEU A 415 -19.79 -34.34 13.61
CA LEU A 415 -18.87 -35.48 13.73
C LEU A 415 -19.49 -36.62 14.54
N LEU A 416 -20.12 -36.32 15.68
CA LEU A 416 -20.76 -37.32 16.53
C LEU A 416 -21.93 -38.04 15.83
N ARG A 417 -22.65 -37.35 14.94
CA ARG A 417 -23.76 -37.94 14.17
C ARG A 417 -23.30 -38.83 13.01
N ARG A 418 -22.03 -38.78 12.62
CA ARG A 418 -21.51 -39.64 11.56
C ARG A 418 -21.39 -41.07 12.06
N LYS A 419 -22.11 -41.97 11.38
CA LYS A 419 -21.88 -43.41 11.51
C LYS A 419 -20.55 -43.77 10.84
N PRO A 420 -19.78 -44.72 11.41
CA PRO A 420 -18.50 -45.16 10.86
C PRO A 420 -18.63 -45.72 9.45
#